data_AF-A0AAW7WRK5-F1
#
_entry.id   AF-A0AAW7WRK5-F1
#
_cell.length_a   1.000
_cell.length_b   1.000
_cell.length_c   1.000
_cell.angle_alpha   90.00
_cell.angle_beta   90.00
_cell.angle_gamma   90.00
#
_symmetry.space_group_name_H-M   'P 1'
#
loop_
_entity.id
_entity.type
_entity.pdbx_description
1 polymer ?
#
loop_
_entity_poly.entity_id
_entity_poly.type
_entity_poly.pdbx_seq_one_letter_code
_entity_poly.pdbx_strand_id
1 'polypeptide(L)'
;MGEIAESLINGEFDYITGEYLGEGVGYPRTHAYGRRNALPIIKKPTSKANICISNMCKDRGFDNHEKVELVAKFLHSKGYKQLPNLSKQYKIIHSQYKNNFRKFLIEQMELKNRNEEK
;
A
#
# COMPACT_ATOMS: atom_id res chain seq x y z
N MET A 1 9.69 -6.53 52.40
CA MET A 1 9.48 -5.46 51.40
C MET A 1 10.84 -4.94 50.91
N GLY A 2 11.55 -5.74 50.10
CA GLY A 2 12.90 -5.38 49.61
C GLY A 2 13.43 -6.23 48.44
N GLU A 3 12.70 -7.28 48.07
CA GLU A 3 13.15 -8.29 47.10
C GLU A 3 13.51 -7.68 45.73
N ILE A 4 12.75 -6.69 45.24
CA ILE A 4 13.01 -6.06 43.95
C ILE A 4 14.30 -5.20 43.99
N ALA A 5 14.59 -4.56 45.12
CA ALA A 5 15.79 -3.72 45.26
C ALA A 5 17.06 -4.57 45.34
N GLU A 6 17.02 -5.70 46.05
CA GLU A 6 18.13 -6.68 46.06
C GLU A 6 18.31 -7.32 44.68
N SER A 7 17.23 -7.70 43.98
CA SER A 7 17.31 -8.27 42.62
C SER A 7 17.83 -7.28 41.56
N LEU A 8 17.58 -5.97 41.71
CA LEU A 8 18.19 -4.92 40.88
C LEU A 8 19.70 -4.79 41.13
N ILE A 9 20.14 -4.88 42.39
CA ILE A 9 21.56 -4.83 42.76
C ILE A 9 22.29 -6.11 42.32
N ASN A 10 21.62 -7.26 42.39
CA ASN A 10 22.15 -8.57 41.99
C ASN A 10 22.20 -8.77 40.46
N GLY A 11 21.63 -7.85 39.67
CA GLY A 11 21.63 -7.91 38.21
C GLY A 11 20.59 -8.85 37.59
N GLU A 12 19.60 -9.28 38.38
CA GLU A 12 18.47 -10.09 37.88
C GLU A 12 17.46 -9.25 37.10
N PHE A 13 17.41 -7.93 37.36
CA PHE A 13 16.64 -6.96 36.60
C PHE A 13 17.60 -5.98 35.89
N ASP A 14 17.24 -5.57 34.68
CA ASP A 14 17.95 -4.48 34.00
C ASP A 14 17.75 -3.18 34.78
N TYR A 15 18.85 -2.57 35.20
CA TYR A 15 18.83 -1.30 35.93
C TYR A 15 18.24 -0.14 35.10
N ILE A 16 18.35 -0.19 33.76
CA ILE A 16 17.86 0.89 32.90
C ILE A 16 16.36 0.72 32.59
N THR A 17 15.95 -0.49 32.19
CA THR A 17 14.56 -0.73 31.76
C THR A 17 13.66 -1.29 32.87
N GLY A 18 14.24 -1.77 33.97
CA GLY A 18 13.51 -2.43 35.06
C GLY A 18 12.95 -3.80 34.68
N GLU A 19 13.36 -4.38 33.55
CA GLU A 19 12.86 -5.67 33.08
C GLU A 19 13.63 -6.84 33.69
N TYR A 20 12.92 -7.94 33.97
CA TYR A 20 13.52 -9.14 34.54
C TYR A 20 14.29 -9.94 33.48
N LEU A 21 15.56 -10.22 33.76
CA LEU A 21 16.51 -10.88 32.87
C LEU A 21 16.70 -12.38 33.17
N GLY A 22 16.18 -12.87 34.29
CA GLY A 22 16.34 -14.27 34.73
C GLY A 22 15.39 -15.29 34.10
N GLU A 23 15.37 -16.49 34.67
CA GLU A 23 14.51 -17.60 34.23
C GLU A 23 13.03 -17.34 34.51
N GLY A 24 12.13 -17.89 33.68
CA GLY A 24 10.71 -17.54 33.67
C GLY A 24 9.97 -17.82 34.98
N VAL A 25 9.96 -16.84 35.89
CA VAL A 25 9.29 -16.89 37.20
C VAL A 25 8.02 -16.00 37.26
N GLY A 26 7.47 -15.63 36.09
CA GLY A 26 6.23 -14.86 36.00
C GLY A 26 6.38 -13.33 36.05
N TYR A 27 7.60 -12.80 36.24
CA TYR A 27 7.86 -11.37 36.10
C TYR A 27 7.68 -10.91 34.64
N PRO A 28 7.14 -9.70 34.41
CA PRO A 28 7.07 -9.13 33.07
C PRO A 28 8.47 -9.01 32.45
N ARG A 29 8.64 -9.58 31.26
CA ARG A 29 9.86 -9.42 30.46
C ARG A 29 9.51 -9.25 29.00
N THR A 30 10.22 -8.37 28.29
CA THR A 30 10.06 -8.24 26.85
C THR A 30 10.75 -9.40 26.16
N HIS A 31 9.96 -10.36 25.68
CA HIS A 31 10.46 -11.37 24.77
C HIS A 31 10.83 -10.68 23.44
N ALA A 32 12.11 -10.39 23.26
CA ALA A 32 12.67 -10.00 21.97
C ALA A 32 12.61 -11.22 21.02
N TYR A 33 11.42 -11.61 20.60
CA TYR A 33 11.27 -12.42 19.40
C TYR A 33 11.97 -11.65 18.30
N GLY A 34 12.95 -12.26 17.63
CA GLY A 34 13.76 -11.68 16.56
C GLY A 34 12.94 -11.27 15.33
N ARG A 35 12.01 -10.31 15.50
CA ARG A 35 11.44 -9.55 14.40
C ARG A 35 12.56 -8.68 13.89
N ARG A 36 13.03 -9.05 12.70
CA ARG A 36 13.84 -8.23 11.80
C ARG A 36 13.51 -6.75 12.06
N ASN A 37 14.53 -5.97 12.41
CA ASN A 37 14.49 -4.51 12.59
C ASN A 37 14.18 -3.79 11.25
N ALA A 38 13.17 -4.26 10.50
CA ALA A 38 12.63 -3.53 9.39
C ALA A 38 11.74 -2.44 9.99
N LEU A 39 12.19 -1.19 9.88
CA LEU A 39 11.37 -0.04 10.19
C LEU A 39 10.00 -0.21 9.51
N PRO A 40 8.89 0.16 10.18
CA PRO A 40 7.57 0.09 9.57
C PRO A 40 7.62 0.82 8.22
N ILE A 41 7.22 0.13 7.14
CA ILE A 41 7.15 0.74 5.81
C ILE A 41 6.04 1.78 5.85
N ILE A 42 6.39 3.03 6.16
CA ILE A 42 5.47 4.17 6.08
C ILE A 42 5.22 4.44 4.60
N LYS A 43 4.14 3.86 4.06
CA LYS A 43 3.71 4.12 2.68
C LYS A 43 3.31 5.60 2.57
N LYS A 44 3.89 6.30 1.60
CA LYS A 44 3.49 7.69 1.29
C LYS A 44 1.98 7.71 0.99
N PRO A 45 1.24 8.74 1.44
CA PRO A 45 -0.18 8.86 1.16
C PRO A 45 -0.40 8.83 -0.35
N THR A 46 -1.23 7.88 -0.79
CA THR A 46 -1.56 7.74 -2.21
C THR A 46 -2.49 8.87 -2.64
N SER A 47 -2.26 9.44 -3.82
CA SER A 47 -3.09 10.55 -4.28
C SER A 47 -4.53 10.08 -4.56
N LYS A 48 -5.52 10.96 -4.30
CA LYS A 48 -6.95 10.69 -4.59
C LYS A 48 -7.18 10.23 -6.03
N ALA A 49 -6.44 10.81 -6.98
CA ALA A 49 -6.48 10.40 -8.38
C ALA A 49 -6.00 8.96 -8.58
N ASN A 50 -4.87 8.57 -7.96
CA ASN A 50 -4.36 7.19 -8.07
C ASN A 50 -5.35 6.16 -7.54
N ILE A 51 -5.96 6.45 -6.38
CA ILE A 51 -6.97 5.57 -5.78
C ILE A 51 -8.18 5.48 -6.70
N CYS A 52 -8.71 6.61 -7.17
CA CYS A 52 -9.91 6.65 -7.98
C CYS A 52 -9.73 5.92 -9.32
N ILE A 53 -8.63 6.16 -10.04
CA ILE A 53 -8.34 5.50 -11.31
C ILE A 53 -8.07 4.00 -11.09
N SER A 54 -7.33 3.63 -10.05
CA SER A 54 -7.06 2.22 -9.75
C SER A 54 -8.34 1.45 -9.41
N ASN A 55 -9.23 2.03 -8.60
CA ASN A 55 -10.51 1.41 -8.27
C ASN A 55 -11.40 1.31 -9.52
N MET A 56 -11.50 2.36 -10.34
CA MET A 56 -12.27 2.30 -11.59
C MET A 56 -11.84 1.17 -12.52
N CYS A 57 -10.54 0.89 -12.64
CA CYS A 57 -10.05 -0.23 -13.44
C CYS A 57 -10.29 -1.58 -12.75
N LYS A 58 -10.03 -1.67 -11.44
CA LYS A 58 -10.21 -2.90 -10.65
C LYS A 58 -11.67 -3.35 -10.60
N ASP A 59 -12.61 -2.42 -10.43
CA ASP A 59 -14.05 -2.69 -10.38
C ASP A 59 -14.59 -3.29 -11.69
N ARG A 60 -13.83 -3.20 -12.78
CA ARG A 60 -14.15 -3.74 -14.10
C ARG A 60 -13.31 -4.96 -14.49
N GLY A 61 -12.52 -5.49 -13.56
CA GLY A 61 -11.70 -6.68 -13.79
C GLY A 61 -10.42 -6.43 -14.59
N PHE A 62 -9.93 -5.19 -14.67
CA PHE A 62 -8.66 -4.91 -15.34
C PHE A 62 -7.47 -5.05 -14.39
N ASP A 63 -6.44 -5.73 -14.88
CA ASP A 63 -5.18 -5.91 -14.16
C ASP A 63 -4.34 -4.64 -14.12
N ASN A 64 -3.32 -4.63 -13.25
CA ASN A 64 -2.42 -3.49 -13.13
C ASN A 64 -1.66 -3.18 -14.43
N HIS A 65 -1.32 -4.19 -15.22
CA HIS A 65 -0.67 -4.02 -16.52
C HIS A 65 -1.64 -3.39 -17.54
N GLU A 66 -2.82 -4.00 -17.70
CA GLU A 66 -3.89 -3.50 -18.58
C GLU A 66 -4.28 -2.06 -18.23
N LYS A 67 -4.38 -1.73 -16.93
CA LYS A 67 -4.65 -0.36 -16.47
C LYS A 67 -3.67 0.67 -17.04
N VAL A 68 -2.38 0.38 -17.04
CA VAL A 68 -1.35 1.30 -17.55
C VAL A 68 -1.53 1.49 -19.06
N GLU A 69 -1.78 0.40 -19.77
CA GLU A 69 -2.02 0.42 -21.21
C GLU A 69 -3.30 1.17 -21.59
N LEU A 70 -4.41 0.93 -20.88
CA LEU A 70 -5.69 1.60 -21.09
C LEU A 70 -5.59 3.10 -20.86
N VAL A 71 -4.87 3.51 -19.82
CA VAL A 71 -4.63 4.94 -19.54
C VAL A 71 -3.79 5.58 -20.65
N ALA A 72 -2.76 4.89 -21.13
CA ALA A 72 -1.93 5.37 -22.23
C ALA A 72 -2.76 5.49 -23.53
N LYS A 73 -3.49 4.43 -23.91
CA LYS A 73 -4.41 4.41 -25.06
C LYS A 73 -5.43 5.55 -25.00
N PHE A 74 -6.03 5.78 -23.84
CA PHE A 74 -6.98 6.86 -23.65
C PHE A 74 -6.35 8.25 -23.83
N LEU A 75 -5.17 8.50 -23.26
CA LEU A 75 -4.50 9.79 -23.40
C LEU A 75 -3.99 10.01 -24.84
N HIS A 76 -3.51 8.97 -25.51
CA HIS A 76 -3.17 9.05 -26.93
C HIS A 76 -4.40 9.40 -27.79
N SER A 77 -5.58 8.83 -27.50
CA SER A 77 -6.81 9.19 -28.22
C SER A 77 -7.28 10.63 -27.97
N LYS A 78 -6.78 11.28 -26.91
CA LYS A 78 -6.98 12.72 -26.65
C LYS A 78 -5.91 13.62 -27.25
N GLY A 79 -4.93 13.07 -27.98
CA GLY A 79 -3.91 13.83 -28.71
C GLY A 79 -2.59 14.03 -27.95
N TYR A 80 -2.39 13.37 -26.81
CA TYR A 80 -1.11 13.42 -26.11
C TYR A 80 -0.07 12.59 -26.87
N LYS A 81 0.89 13.26 -27.54
CA LYS A 81 1.99 12.59 -28.27
C LYS A 81 3.04 11.99 -27.33
N GLN A 82 3.36 12.70 -26.25
CA GLN A 82 4.28 12.24 -25.20
C GLN A 82 3.54 12.19 -23.87
N LEU A 83 3.56 11.04 -23.22
CA LEU A 83 2.85 10.82 -21.96
C LEU A 83 3.72 11.26 -20.77
N PRO A 84 3.19 12.08 -19.85
CA PRO A 84 3.91 12.41 -18.62
C PRO A 84 3.97 11.19 -17.68
N ASN A 85 4.64 11.31 -16.54
CA ASN A 85 4.69 10.23 -15.54
C ASN A 85 3.28 9.74 -15.15
N LEU A 86 3.15 8.45 -14.84
CA LEU A 86 1.86 7.78 -14.57
C LEU A 86 0.98 8.50 -13.53
N SER A 87 1.58 8.99 -12.45
CA SER A 87 0.88 9.78 -11.42
C SER A 87 0.27 11.08 -11.98
N LYS A 88 0.96 11.74 -12.92
CA LYS A 88 0.43 12.92 -13.62
C LYS A 88 -0.66 12.54 -14.61
N GLN A 89 -0.51 11.43 -15.34
CA GLN A 89 -1.55 10.90 -16.23
C GLN A 89 -2.87 10.70 -15.46
N TYR A 90 -2.80 10.05 -14.29
CA TYR A 90 -3.98 9.80 -13.45
C TYR A 90 -4.62 11.09 -12.95
N LYS A 91 -3.81 12.10 -12.60
CA LYS A 91 -4.33 13.44 -12.22
C LYS A 91 -5.05 14.13 -13.38
N ILE A 92 -4.49 14.09 -14.59
CA ILE A 92 -5.11 14.67 -15.80
C ILE A 92 -6.48 14.02 -16.04
N ILE A 93 -6.51 12.68 -16.06
CA ILE A 93 -7.76 11.94 -16.28
C ILE A 93 -8.77 12.24 -15.18
N HIS A 94 -8.37 12.15 -13.91
CA HIS A 94 -9.25 12.41 -12.79
C HIS A 94 -9.82 13.83 -12.78
N SER A 95 -9.03 14.82 -13.21
CA SER A 95 -9.44 16.23 -13.19
C SER A 95 -10.29 16.63 -14.40
N GLN A 96 -9.93 16.19 -15.60
CA GLN A 96 -10.51 16.73 -16.84
C GLN A 96 -11.41 15.73 -17.56
N TYR A 97 -11.12 14.44 -17.45
CA TYR A 97 -11.72 13.42 -18.32
C TYR A 97 -12.38 12.28 -17.57
N LYS A 98 -12.69 12.44 -16.28
CA LYS A 98 -13.16 11.36 -15.40
C LYS A 98 -14.32 10.55 -15.99
N ASN A 99 -15.36 11.23 -16.46
CA ASN A 99 -16.56 10.57 -17.01
C ASN A 99 -16.29 9.97 -18.39
N ASN A 100 -15.47 10.61 -19.21
CA ASN A 100 -15.09 10.10 -20.53
C ASN A 100 -14.25 8.83 -20.40
N PHE A 101 -13.33 8.81 -19.45
CA PHE A 101 -12.54 7.62 -19.14
C PHE A 101 -13.39 6.50 -18.58
N ARG A 102 -14.39 6.81 -17.74
CA ARG A 102 -15.36 5.81 -17.26
C ARG A 102 -16.13 5.14 -18.41
N LYS A 103 -16.60 5.93 -19.40
CA LYS A 103 -17.28 5.41 -20.60
C LYS A 103 -16.34 4.54 -21.43
N PHE A 104 -15.12 5.01 -21.66
CA PHE A 104 -14.08 4.26 -22.37
C PHE A 104 -13.81 2.90 -21.71
N LEU A 105 -13.69 2.84 -20.38
CA LEU A 105 -13.46 1.58 -19.68
C LEU A 105 -14.63 0.59 -19.82
N ILE A 106 -15.87 1.06 -19.92
CA ILE A 106 -17.04 0.19 -20.14
C ILE A 106 -16.97 -0.43 -21.54
N GLU A 107 -16.70 0.39 -22.55
CA GLU A 107 -16.52 -0.06 -23.93
C GLU A 107 -15.39 -1.11 -24.07
N GLN A 108 -14.26 -0.88 -23.39
CA GLN A 108 -13.15 -1.83 -23.39
C GLN A 108 -13.49 -3.14 -22.66
N MET A 109 -14.31 -3.08 -21.61
CA MET A 109 -14.80 -4.27 -20.90
C MET A 109 -15.72 -5.10 -21.80
N GLU A 110 -16.66 -4.46 -22.51
CA GLU A 110 -17.55 -5.15 -23.46
C GLU A 110 -16.79 -5.77 -24.63
N LEU A 111 -15.72 -5.11 -25.11
CA LEU A 111 -14.82 -5.67 -26.11
C LEU A 111 -14.07 -6.90 -25.58
N LYS A 112 -13.58 -6.86 -24.34
CA LYS A 112 -12.90 -7.99 -23.70
C LYS A 112 -13.82 -9.21 -23.59
N ASN A 113 -15.04 -9.02 -23.08
CA ASN A 113 -16.03 -10.10 -22.95
C ASN A 113 -16.36 -10.75 -24.31
N ARG A 114 -16.55 -9.95 -25.37
CA ARG A 114 -16.83 -10.47 -26.73
C ARG A 114 -15.69 -11.28 -27.33
N ASN A 115 -14.45 -11.00 -26.93
CA ASN A 115 -13.29 -11.74 -27.41
C ASN A 115 -13.08 -13.06 -26.64
N GLU A 116 -13.56 -13.15 -25.40
CA GLU A 116 -13.51 -14.38 -24.59
C GLU A 116 -14.61 -15.39 -24.99
N GLU A 117 -15.69 -14.93 -25.65
CA GLU A 117 -16.78 -15.78 -26.17
C GLU A 117 -16.50 -16.40 -27.56
N LYS A 118 -15.38 -16.06 -28.20
CA LYS A 118 -14.95 -16.60 -29.51
C LYS A 118 -13.81 -17.60 -29.36
#